data_AF-A0A9N9YEY1-F1
#
_entry.id   AF-A0A9N9YEY1-F1
#
_cell.length_a   1.000
_cell.length_b   1.000
_cell.length_c   1.000
_cell.angle_alpha   90.00
_cell.angle_beta   90.00
_cell.angle_gamma   90.00
#
_symmetry.space_group_name_H-M   'P 1'
#
loop_
_entity.id
_entity.type
_entity.pdbx_description
1 polymer ?
#
loop_
_entity_poly.entity_id
_entity_poly.type
_entity_poly.pdbx_seq_one_letter_code
_entity_poly.pdbx_strand_id
1 'polypeptide(L)'
;MPASQGNLTGSSDPQAVPHGHWDSFPEEPFPLYAGTKSIIYRSEDGKVAVGMLREKGKDTLVWPVDEFLFVTEGTIKIDIHGGENFMLGKGDIMVMKKGQTITFECSDDFANVAVFIDLEDRVTLV
;
A
#
# COMPACT_ATOMS: atom_id res chain seq x y z
N MET A 1 14.44 14.33 -7.18
CA MET A 1 15.32 13.59 -6.25
C MET A 1 15.94 12.43 -7.00
N PRO A 2 17.11 11.88 -6.60
CA PRO A 2 17.63 10.65 -7.20
C PRO A 2 16.65 9.49 -6.99
N ALA A 3 16.67 8.50 -7.89
CA ALA A 3 15.79 7.33 -7.77
C ALA A 3 16.12 6.54 -6.51
N SER A 4 15.08 6.18 -5.75
CA SER A 4 15.19 5.28 -4.60
C SER A 4 15.54 3.87 -5.05
N GLN A 5 16.18 3.11 -4.17
CA GLN A 5 16.55 1.73 -4.43
C GLN A 5 15.53 0.79 -3.80
N GLY A 6 14.93 -0.09 -4.60
CA GLY A 6 14.04 -1.16 -4.13
C GLY A 6 14.71 -2.54 -4.07
N ASN A 7 13.99 -3.55 -3.58
CA ASN A 7 14.39 -4.96 -3.59
C ASN A 7 13.18 -5.86 -3.91
N LEU A 8 12.99 -6.11 -5.21
CA LEU A 8 11.79 -6.80 -5.72
C LEU A 8 11.88 -8.33 -5.63
N THR A 9 12.99 -8.87 -5.16
CA THR A 9 13.27 -10.31 -5.11
C THR A 9 13.41 -10.86 -3.70
N GLY A 10 13.51 -10.00 -2.69
CA GLY A 10 13.79 -10.40 -1.31
C GLY A 10 15.23 -10.85 -1.10
N SER A 11 16.15 -10.44 -1.99
CA SER A 11 17.55 -10.80 -1.89
C SER A 11 18.15 -10.37 -0.54
N SER A 12 18.94 -11.24 0.06
CA SER A 12 19.73 -10.97 1.27
C SER A 12 21.08 -10.29 0.99
N ASP A 13 21.34 -9.92 -0.27
CA ASP A 13 22.53 -9.16 -0.65
C ASP A 13 22.56 -7.82 0.12
N PRO A 14 23.65 -7.52 0.87
CA PRO A 14 23.77 -6.26 1.60
C PRO A 14 23.77 -5.02 0.70
N GLN A 15 24.03 -5.18 -0.61
CA GLN A 15 23.90 -4.09 -1.60
C GLN A 15 22.47 -3.91 -2.10
N ALA A 16 21.53 -4.79 -1.75
CA ALA A 16 20.13 -4.76 -2.17
C ALA A 16 19.19 -4.26 -1.06
N VAL A 17 19.67 -3.49 -0.09
CA VAL A 17 18.82 -2.93 0.98
C VAL A 17 17.94 -1.81 0.42
N PRO A 18 16.60 -1.94 0.48
CA PRO A 18 15.72 -0.92 -0.06
C PRO A 18 15.74 0.36 0.80
N HIS A 19 15.94 1.52 0.17
CA HIS A 19 15.98 2.82 0.86
C HIS A 19 15.75 3.99 -0.11
N GLY A 20 15.28 5.13 0.43
CA GLY A 20 15.08 6.38 -0.30
C GLY A 20 13.84 7.15 0.17
N HIS A 21 13.47 8.22 -0.53
CA HIS A 21 12.23 8.94 -0.27
C HIS A 21 11.04 8.17 -0.87
N TRP A 22 9.88 8.24 -0.23
CA TRP A 22 8.72 7.39 -0.56
C TRP A 22 8.16 7.65 -1.96
N ASP A 23 8.29 8.88 -2.47
CA ASP A 23 7.81 9.31 -3.80
C ASP A 23 8.87 9.22 -4.91
N SER A 24 10.05 8.64 -4.63
CA SER A 24 11.15 8.54 -5.60
C SER A 24 11.46 7.12 -6.06
N PHE A 25 10.56 6.17 -5.81
CA PHE A 25 10.63 4.82 -6.39
C PHE A 25 10.01 4.81 -7.80
N PRO A 26 10.42 3.89 -8.70
CA PRO A 26 9.79 3.76 -10.02
C PRO A 26 8.30 3.46 -9.91
N GLU A 27 7.47 4.27 -10.57
CA GLU A 27 6.02 4.10 -10.59
C GLU A 27 5.56 3.30 -11.82
N GLU A 28 4.58 2.44 -11.61
CA GLU A 28 3.84 1.70 -12.62
C GLU A 28 2.36 2.11 -12.55
N PRO A 29 1.63 2.08 -13.68
CA PRO A 29 0.18 2.34 -13.65
C PRO A 29 -0.54 1.38 -12.70
N PHE A 30 -1.50 1.92 -11.94
CA PHE A 30 -2.43 1.15 -11.11
C PHE A 30 -3.88 1.51 -11.49
N PRO A 31 -4.39 0.94 -12.61
CA PRO A 31 -5.64 1.40 -13.21
C PRO A 31 -6.87 1.18 -12.33
N LEU A 32 -6.83 0.18 -11.44
CA LEU A 32 -7.96 -0.19 -10.58
C LEU A 32 -8.50 1.00 -9.78
N TYR A 33 -7.61 1.87 -9.31
CA TYR A 33 -7.95 3.08 -8.55
C TYR A 33 -7.46 4.36 -9.22
N ALA A 34 -7.40 4.34 -10.56
CA ALA A 34 -7.04 5.48 -11.41
C ALA A 34 -5.74 6.19 -10.97
N GLY A 35 -4.72 5.41 -10.59
CA GLY A 35 -3.51 5.94 -10.00
C GLY A 35 -2.24 5.19 -10.40
N THR A 36 -1.26 5.20 -9.51
CA THR A 36 0.06 4.58 -9.72
C THR A 36 0.49 3.82 -8.49
N LYS A 37 1.42 2.90 -8.69
CA LYS A 37 2.03 2.13 -7.61
C LYS A 37 3.53 2.03 -7.81
N SER A 38 4.26 1.88 -6.73
CA SER A 38 5.65 1.41 -6.74
C SER A 38 5.77 0.22 -5.82
N ILE A 39 6.47 -0.83 -6.27
CA ILE A 39 6.89 -1.90 -5.37
C ILE A 39 8.26 -1.52 -4.83
N ILE A 40 8.36 -1.38 -3.51
CA ILE A 40 9.60 -1.04 -2.80
C ILE A 40 10.35 -2.32 -2.44
N TYR A 41 9.62 -3.31 -1.93
CA TYR A 41 10.17 -4.58 -1.47
C TYR A 41 9.20 -5.74 -1.75
N ARG A 42 9.75 -6.93 -2.01
CA ARG A 42 9.04 -8.20 -1.89
C ARG A 42 9.89 -9.18 -1.10
N SER A 43 9.28 -9.99 -0.25
CA SER A 43 9.99 -11.14 0.34
C SER A 43 10.25 -12.22 -0.70
N GLU A 44 11.24 -13.08 -0.44
CA GLU A 44 11.64 -14.17 -1.34
C GLU A 44 10.47 -15.13 -1.64
N ASP A 45 9.67 -15.44 -0.62
CA ASP A 45 8.45 -16.24 -0.77
C ASP A 45 7.28 -15.48 -1.42
N GLY A 46 7.37 -14.15 -1.48
CA GLY A 46 6.35 -13.24 -2.01
C GLY A 46 5.15 -13.01 -1.06
N LYS A 47 5.24 -13.45 0.20
CA LYS A 47 4.19 -13.29 1.22
C LYS A 47 4.13 -11.90 1.84
N VAL A 48 5.19 -11.11 1.67
CA VAL A 48 5.27 -9.72 2.11
C VAL A 48 5.62 -8.85 0.92
N ALA A 49 4.87 -7.76 0.74
CA ALA A 49 5.24 -6.69 -0.18
C ALA A 49 5.18 -5.34 0.54
N VAL A 50 6.10 -4.45 0.21
CA VAL A 50 6.02 -3.04 0.60
C VAL A 50 5.80 -2.24 -0.66
N GLY A 51 4.77 -1.40 -0.66
CA GLY A 51 4.40 -0.58 -1.80
C GLY A 51 4.16 0.86 -1.42
N MET A 52 4.28 1.72 -2.43
CA MET A 52 3.72 3.07 -2.42
C MET A 52 2.55 3.08 -3.39
N LEU A 53 1.42 3.65 -2.98
CA LEU A 53 0.21 3.73 -3.78
C LEU A 53 -0.25 5.18 -3.89
N ARG A 54 -0.66 5.58 -5.09
CA ARG A 54 -1.47 6.76 -5.34
C ARG A 54 -2.81 6.26 -5.86
N GLU A 55 -3.89 6.63 -5.19
CA GLU A 55 -5.21 6.06 -5.41
C GLU A 55 -6.28 7.14 -5.34
N LYS A 56 -7.35 6.98 -6.10
CA LYS A 56 -8.44 7.95 -6.16
C LYS A 56 -9.79 7.25 -6.19
N GLY A 57 -10.81 8.02 -5.84
CA GLY A 57 -12.19 7.59 -5.95
C GLY A 57 -12.62 6.75 -4.75
N LYS A 58 -13.62 5.91 -4.99
CA LYS A 58 -14.36 5.21 -3.95
C LYS A 58 -14.65 3.79 -4.38
N ASP A 59 -14.44 2.83 -3.48
CA ASP A 59 -14.76 1.43 -3.73
C ASP A 59 -15.23 0.71 -2.46
N THR A 60 -15.79 -0.48 -2.62
CA THR A 60 -16.16 -1.39 -1.53
C THR A 60 -15.63 -2.78 -1.82
N LEU A 61 -14.84 -3.33 -0.89
CA LEU A 61 -14.25 -4.65 -1.04
C LEU A 61 -14.12 -5.40 0.28
N VAL A 62 -13.86 -6.69 0.18
CA VAL A 62 -13.34 -7.52 1.26
C VAL A 62 -11.83 -7.42 1.24
N TRP A 63 -11.22 -6.88 2.30
CA TRP A 63 -9.78 -6.61 2.37
C TRP A 63 -8.98 -7.90 2.11
N PRO A 64 -8.10 -7.93 1.10
CA PRO A 64 -7.58 -9.19 0.56
C PRO A 64 -6.41 -9.75 1.35
N VAL A 65 -5.71 -8.92 2.11
CA VAL A 65 -4.47 -9.25 2.85
C VAL A 65 -4.47 -8.54 4.19
N ASP A 66 -3.59 -8.92 5.11
CA ASP A 66 -3.30 -8.03 6.23
C ASP A 66 -2.48 -6.84 5.72
N GLU A 67 -2.76 -5.66 6.24
CA GLU A 67 -2.10 -4.44 5.78
C GLU A 67 -1.75 -3.52 6.94
N PHE A 68 -0.54 -2.98 6.90
CA PHE A 68 -0.18 -1.75 7.60
C PHE A 68 -0.09 -0.64 6.56
N LEU A 69 -0.78 0.48 6.78
CA LEU A 69 -0.80 1.64 5.90
C LEU A 69 -0.34 2.88 6.67
N PHE A 70 0.51 3.70 6.04
CA PHE A 70 0.91 5.02 6.51
C PHE A 70 0.57 6.06 5.44
N VAL A 71 -0.25 7.05 5.78
CA VAL A 71 -0.68 8.08 4.82
C VAL A 71 0.44 9.11 4.63
N THR A 72 0.90 9.29 3.38
CA THR A 72 1.96 10.25 3.04
C THR A 72 1.39 11.56 2.51
N GLU A 73 0.25 11.52 1.81
CA GLU A 73 -0.45 12.67 1.22
C GLU A 73 -1.97 12.47 1.21
N GLY A 74 -2.72 13.58 1.11
CA GLY A 74 -4.18 13.57 1.03
C GLY A 74 -4.87 12.97 2.24
N THR A 75 -6.08 12.45 2.01
CA THR A 75 -6.90 11.78 3.01
C THR A 75 -7.60 10.55 2.43
N ILE A 76 -7.93 9.61 3.32
CA ILE A 76 -8.80 8.46 3.03
C ILE A 76 -9.88 8.36 4.11
N LYS A 77 -11.14 8.28 3.68
CA LYS A 77 -12.26 7.97 4.55
C LYS A 77 -12.50 6.47 4.49
N ILE A 78 -12.59 5.83 5.64
CA ILE A 78 -12.84 4.40 5.80
C ILE A 78 -14.18 4.20 6.52
N ASP A 79 -15.00 3.30 5.99
CA ASP A 79 -16.22 2.81 6.61
C ASP A 79 -16.12 1.29 6.74
N ILE A 80 -15.92 0.80 7.97
CA ILE A 80 -15.86 -0.63 8.26
C ILE A 80 -17.29 -1.15 8.41
N HIS A 81 -17.68 -2.12 7.57
CA HIS A 81 -19.05 -2.65 7.59
C HIS A 81 -19.31 -3.38 8.92
N GLY A 82 -20.23 -2.84 9.72
CA GLY A 82 -20.53 -3.34 11.07
C GLY A 82 -19.59 -2.80 12.16
N GLY A 83 -18.77 -1.79 11.83
CA GLY A 83 -17.82 -1.16 12.75
C GLY A 83 -17.92 0.37 12.74
N GLU A 84 -16.76 1.01 12.94
CA GLU A 84 -16.61 2.46 12.96
C GLU A 84 -16.33 3.01 11.55
N ASN A 85 -16.64 4.30 11.37
CA ASN A 85 -16.11 5.09 10.26
C ASN A 85 -15.14 6.15 10.78
N PHE A 86 -14.06 6.36 10.04
CA PHE A 86 -13.04 7.32 10.40
C PHE A 86 -12.37 7.88 9.14
N MET A 87 -11.59 8.94 9.33
CA MET A 87 -10.80 9.55 8.27
C MET A 87 -9.35 9.60 8.71
N LEU A 88 -8.45 9.22 7.81
CA LEU A 88 -7.01 9.30 7.99
C LEU A 88 -6.48 10.40 7.06
N GLY A 89 -5.49 11.14 7.54
CA GLY A 89 -4.71 12.09 6.76
C GLY A 89 -3.22 11.87 6.93
N LYS A 90 -2.42 12.74 6.30
CA LYS A 90 -0.95 12.67 6.34
C LYS A 90 -0.41 12.48 7.75
N GLY A 91 0.40 11.43 7.93
CA GLY A 91 1.03 11.06 9.20
C GLY A 91 0.24 10.02 10.00
N ASP A 92 -1.01 9.74 9.64
CA ASP A 92 -1.82 8.72 10.28
C ASP A 92 -1.45 7.32 9.78
N ILE A 93 -1.74 6.34 10.63
CA ILE A 93 -1.52 4.91 10.38
C ILE A 93 -2.82 4.12 10.49
N MET A 94 -2.88 3.01 9.76
CA MET A 94 -3.93 2.01 9.89
C MET A 94 -3.35 0.62 9.83
N VAL A 95 -3.97 -0.30 10.57
CA VAL A 95 -3.80 -1.73 10.36
C VAL A 95 -5.16 -2.32 10.02
N MET A 96 -5.24 -3.03 8.91
CA MET A 96 -6.45 -3.73 8.45
C MET A 96 -6.16 -5.22 8.34
N LYS A 97 -7.11 -6.06 8.75
CA LYS A 97 -7.00 -7.50 8.68
C LYS A 97 -7.67 -8.04 7.42
N LYS A 98 -7.07 -9.08 6.84
CA LYS A 98 -7.69 -9.85 5.74
C LYS A 98 -9.11 -10.28 6.12
N GLY A 99 -10.05 -10.12 5.19
CA GLY A 99 -11.45 -10.51 5.35
C GLY A 99 -12.39 -9.45 5.89
N GLN A 100 -11.91 -8.26 6.28
CA GLN A 100 -12.79 -7.15 6.68
C GLN A 100 -13.45 -6.52 5.45
N THR A 101 -14.78 -6.39 5.44
CA THR A 101 -15.48 -5.64 4.39
C THR A 101 -15.47 -4.16 4.71
N ILE A 102 -14.96 -3.34 3.79
CA ILE A 102 -14.90 -1.90 3.96
C ILE A 102 -15.40 -1.17 2.71
N THR A 103 -15.84 0.07 2.91
CA THR A 103 -15.94 1.08 1.86
C THR A 103 -14.90 2.15 2.13
N PHE A 104 -14.08 2.50 1.12
CA PHE A 104 -13.12 3.59 1.24
C PHE A 104 -13.39 4.69 0.21
N GLU A 105 -12.99 5.91 0.52
CA GLU A 105 -13.03 7.06 -0.39
C GLU A 105 -11.77 7.91 -0.20
N CYS A 106 -10.98 8.03 -1.27
CA CYS A 106 -9.70 8.74 -1.28
C CYS A 106 -9.86 10.16 -1.86
N SER A 107 -9.13 11.13 -1.31
CA SER A 107 -8.95 12.44 -1.96
C SER A 107 -8.16 12.31 -3.27
N ASP A 108 -8.26 13.31 -4.15
CA ASP A 108 -7.61 13.28 -5.46
C ASP A 108 -6.08 13.22 -5.42
N ASP A 109 -5.48 13.61 -4.30
CA ASP A 109 -4.05 13.65 -4.01
C ASP A 109 -3.60 12.57 -3.02
N PHE A 110 -4.48 11.61 -2.67
CA PHE A 110 -4.16 10.59 -1.69
C PHE A 110 -2.99 9.72 -2.12
N ALA A 111 -2.04 9.55 -1.21
CA ALA A 111 -0.93 8.63 -1.34
C ALA A 111 -0.59 7.98 0.00
N ASN A 112 -0.13 6.73 -0.06
CA ASN A 112 0.27 5.98 1.12
C ASN A 112 1.50 5.10 0.84
N VAL A 113 2.16 4.70 1.92
CA VAL A 113 3.09 3.57 1.92
C VAL A 113 2.46 2.48 2.76
N ALA A 114 2.41 1.27 2.20
CA ALA A 114 1.78 0.14 2.84
C ALA A 114 2.66 -1.11 2.83
N VAL A 115 2.51 -1.92 3.88
CA VAL A 115 3.07 -3.27 4.01
C VAL A 115 1.91 -4.23 3.91
N PHE A 116 1.94 -5.07 2.89
CA PHE A 116 0.94 -6.09 2.59
C PHE A 116 1.48 -7.45 3.00
N ILE A 117 0.69 -8.21 3.73
CA ILE A 117 1.07 -9.50 4.32
C ILE A 117 -0.01 -10.53 4.03
N ASP A 118 0.35 -11.59 3.33
CA ASP A 118 -0.48 -12.79 3.21
C ASP A 118 0.32 -14.02 3.66
N LEU A 119 -0.12 -14.63 4.76
CA LEU A 119 0.58 -15.77 5.35
C LEU A 119 0.35 -17.07 4.57
N GLU A 120 -0.68 -17.11 3.74
CA GLU A 120 -1.11 -18.30 2.99
C GLU A 120 -0.59 -18.22 1.56
N ASP A 121 -0.88 -17.10 0.89
CA ASP A 121 -0.64 -16.92 -0.54
C ASP A 121 0.43 -15.84 -0.83
N ARG A 122 0.82 -15.73 -2.10
CA ARG A 122 1.65 -14.61 -2.57
C ARG A 122 0.82 -13.34 -2.67
N VAL A 123 1.37 -12.23 -2.19
CA VAL A 123 0.76 -10.91 -2.34
C VAL A 123 0.81 -10.48 -3.80
N THR A 124 -0.37 -10.35 -4.40
CA THR A 124 -0.54 -9.79 -5.75
C THR A 124 -1.01 -8.34 -5.66
N LEU A 125 -0.06 -7.41 -5.57
CA LEU A 125 -0.35 -6.00 -5.85
C LEU A 125 -0.52 -5.86 -7.36
N VAL A 126 -1.77 -6.03 -7.83
CA VAL A 126 -2.15 -6.09 -9.27
C VAL A 126 -1.83 -4.80 -9.98
#